data_AF-A0A845R5Q8-F1
#
_entry.id   AF-A0A845R5Q8-F1
#
_cell.length_a   1.000
_cell.length_b   1.000
_cell.length_c   1.000
_cell.angle_alpha   90.00
_cell.angle_beta   90.00
_cell.angle_gamma   90.00
#
_symmetry.space_group_name_H-M   'P 1'
#
loop_
_entity.id
_entity.type
_entity.pdbx_description
1 polymer ?
#
loop_
_entity_poly.entity_id
_entity_poly.type
_entity_poly.pdbx_seq_one_letter_code
_entity_poly.pdbx_strand_id
1 'polypeptide(L)'
;MARLNANLSFFMLTSDYDPAHYNWTEKELSTLGDCKATAEVIKKRLEDNGVKVKEMYAIEHKGEKKADSKSKEYHNSTDTTKPHYHIVARLEPSHGATLEEIAKYIGVPPEVIEKPRPGRYSYPNSLSYLTHIKYENKIQYAPEDVVTLAGTDYMDYYDENKESWLKGRDFVTKNGGKSLDRLFREAIAKLDREEIAYNELRGIKEYRKLLKNPVYAKKLKDKGRCMADLAKQDCSALCDKIQNREITSLDEIMANEEWELACMYQKRDIERALRGANYVILCEKIKNGEIISLDEILANKDWKSAYGQYRYEIQELLRKYVHK
;
A
#
# COMPACT_ATOMS: atom_id res chain seq x y z
N MET A 1 -17.08 -16.67 -34.60
CA MET A 1 -17.06 -15.41 -33.84
C MET A 1 -16.20 -15.63 -32.60
N ALA A 2 -15.22 -14.76 -32.32
CA ALA A 2 -14.48 -14.82 -31.06
C ALA A 2 -15.45 -14.49 -29.91
N ARG A 3 -15.46 -15.29 -28.83
CA ARG A 3 -16.26 -14.99 -27.64
C ARG A 3 -15.76 -13.66 -27.05
N LEU A 4 -16.69 -12.74 -26.76
CA LEU A 4 -16.38 -11.44 -26.15
C LEU A 4 -15.85 -11.58 -24.72
N ASN A 5 -16.18 -12.67 -24.04
CA ASN A 5 -15.75 -12.97 -22.67
C ASN A 5 -14.98 -14.29 -22.63
N ALA A 6 -13.82 -14.29 -21.98
CA ALA A 6 -13.01 -15.47 -21.77
C ALA A 6 -13.56 -16.31 -20.60
N ASN A 7 -13.46 -17.64 -20.73
CA ASN A 7 -13.78 -18.54 -19.63
C ASN A 7 -12.79 -18.31 -18.47
N LEU A 8 -13.29 -18.32 -17.25
CA LEU A 8 -12.46 -18.13 -16.06
C LEU A 8 -11.73 -19.43 -15.70
N SER A 9 -10.48 -19.30 -15.25
CA SER A 9 -9.71 -20.42 -14.69
C SER A 9 -9.95 -20.61 -13.19
N PHE A 10 -10.36 -19.55 -12.50
CA PHE A 10 -10.84 -19.56 -11.13
C PHE A 10 -11.65 -18.28 -10.87
N PHE A 11 -12.40 -18.22 -9.77
CA PHE A 11 -13.06 -17.01 -9.30
C PHE A 11 -13.11 -16.96 -7.77
N MET A 12 -13.39 -15.78 -7.24
CA MET A 12 -13.78 -15.61 -5.84
C MET A 12 -15.21 -15.11 -5.79
N LEU A 13 -16.03 -15.65 -4.89
CA LEU A 13 -17.38 -15.20 -4.61
C LEU A 13 -17.43 -14.67 -3.19
N THR A 14 -18.03 -13.49 -2.99
CA THR A 14 -18.29 -12.92 -1.67
C THR A 14 -19.77 -12.59 -1.58
N SER A 15 -20.50 -13.21 -0.67
CA SER A 15 -21.94 -12.98 -0.55
C SER A 15 -22.44 -13.14 0.89
N ASP A 16 -23.65 -12.67 1.15
CA ASP A 16 -24.32 -12.80 2.45
C ASP A 16 -25.27 -14.00 2.44
N TYR A 17 -26.02 -14.20 3.52
CA TYR A 17 -27.01 -15.28 3.62
C TYR A 17 -28.44 -14.79 3.38
N ASP A 18 -28.63 -13.65 2.72
CA ASP A 18 -29.97 -13.13 2.44
C ASP A 18 -30.61 -13.92 1.28
N PRO A 19 -31.71 -14.66 1.52
CA PRO A 19 -32.40 -15.42 0.47
C PRO A 19 -32.80 -14.58 -0.75
N ALA A 20 -33.04 -13.27 -0.58
CA ALA A 20 -33.43 -12.38 -1.68
C ALA A 20 -32.32 -12.18 -2.73
N HIS A 21 -31.07 -12.48 -2.39
CA HIS A 21 -29.93 -12.36 -3.31
C HIS A 21 -29.72 -13.61 -4.19
N TYR A 22 -30.51 -14.66 -3.99
CA TYR A 22 -30.35 -15.94 -4.66
C TYR A 22 -31.59 -16.34 -5.46
N ASN A 23 -31.37 -16.81 -6.69
CA ASN A 23 -32.39 -17.47 -7.50
C ASN A 23 -32.37 -18.99 -7.25
N TRP A 24 -32.69 -19.37 -6.02
CA TRP A 24 -32.61 -20.74 -5.49
C TRP A 24 -34.00 -21.28 -5.15
N THR A 25 -34.12 -22.60 -5.16
CA THR A 25 -35.32 -23.29 -4.65
C THR A 25 -35.43 -23.16 -3.13
N GLU A 26 -36.62 -23.30 -2.55
CA GLU A 26 -36.79 -23.24 -1.09
C GLU A 26 -35.88 -24.24 -0.34
N LYS A 27 -35.68 -25.43 -0.92
CA LYS A 27 -34.77 -26.44 -0.37
C LYS A 27 -33.32 -25.95 -0.33
N GLU A 28 -32.84 -25.35 -1.42
CA GLU A 28 -31.50 -24.77 -1.48
C GLU A 28 -31.39 -23.55 -0.54
N LEU A 29 -32.39 -22.67 -0.50
CA LEU A 29 -32.40 -21.51 0.40
C LEU A 29 -32.31 -21.92 1.87
N SER A 30 -32.82 -23.10 2.24
CA SER A 30 -32.70 -23.61 3.61
C SER A 30 -31.27 -23.94 4.05
N THR A 31 -30.29 -23.97 3.11
CA THR A 31 -28.86 -24.16 3.44
C THR A 31 -28.13 -22.86 3.78
N LEU A 32 -28.74 -21.70 3.49
CA LEU A 32 -28.17 -20.39 3.85
C LEU A 32 -28.04 -20.27 5.37
N GLY A 33 -26.90 -19.75 5.83
CA GLY A 33 -26.50 -19.70 7.24
C GLY A 33 -25.55 -20.82 7.66
N ASP A 34 -25.42 -21.87 6.84
CA ASP A 34 -24.35 -22.87 6.95
C ASP A 34 -23.39 -22.72 5.76
N CYS A 35 -22.15 -22.28 6.03
CA CYS A 35 -21.15 -22.01 5.00
C CYS A 35 -20.84 -23.24 4.13
N LYS A 36 -20.74 -24.43 4.73
CA LYS A 36 -20.42 -25.66 4.01
C LYS A 36 -21.59 -26.06 3.13
N ALA A 37 -22.80 -26.13 3.69
CA ALA A 37 -23.99 -26.53 2.94
C ALA A 37 -24.31 -25.53 1.80
N THR A 38 -24.13 -24.24 2.04
CA THR A 38 -24.23 -23.20 1.01
C THR A 38 -23.20 -23.42 -0.11
N ALA A 39 -21.94 -23.68 0.23
CA ALA A 39 -20.89 -23.95 -0.75
C ALA A 39 -21.13 -25.24 -1.55
N GLU A 40 -21.69 -26.28 -0.93
CA GLU A 40 -22.07 -27.53 -1.61
C GLU A 40 -23.16 -27.32 -2.66
N VAL A 41 -24.19 -26.50 -2.37
CA VAL A 41 -25.21 -26.11 -3.35
C VAL A 41 -24.56 -25.39 -4.53
N ILE A 42 -23.68 -24.43 -4.26
CA ILE A 42 -22.97 -23.66 -5.29
C ILE A 42 -22.13 -24.59 -6.18
N LYS A 43 -21.34 -25.49 -5.57
CA LYS A 43 -20.54 -26.49 -6.29
C LYS A 43 -21.43 -27.34 -7.19
N LYS A 44 -22.52 -27.87 -6.63
CA LYS A 44 -23.46 -28.71 -7.36
C LYS A 44 -24.07 -27.99 -8.56
N ARG A 45 -24.53 -26.75 -8.39
CA ARG A 45 -25.11 -25.96 -9.48
C ARG A 45 -24.10 -25.69 -10.61
N LEU A 46 -22.84 -25.46 -10.28
CA LEU A 46 -21.77 -25.35 -11.28
C LEU A 46 -21.59 -26.66 -12.06
N GLU A 47 -21.46 -27.78 -11.34
CA GLU A 47 -21.23 -29.10 -11.94
C GLU A 47 -22.42 -29.58 -12.79
N ASP A 48 -23.66 -29.35 -12.32
CA ASP A 48 -24.89 -29.66 -13.06
C ASP A 48 -25.00 -28.85 -14.37
N ASN A 49 -24.27 -27.73 -14.49
CA ASN A 49 -24.18 -26.90 -15.70
C ASN A 49 -22.88 -27.13 -16.51
N GLY A 50 -22.16 -28.22 -16.24
CA GLY A 50 -20.98 -28.65 -17.02
C GLY A 50 -19.67 -27.97 -16.64
N VAL A 51 -19.65 -27.13 -15.60
CA VAL A 51 -18.41 -26.56 -15.04
C VAL A 51 -17.75 -27.58 -14.13
N LYS A 52 -16.49 -27.94 -14.40
CA LYS A 52 -15.75 -28.87 -13.54
C LYS A 52 -14.93 -28.11 -12.50
N VAL A 53 -15.30 -28.27 -11.23
CA VAL A 53 -14.60 -27.69 -10.09
C VAL A 53 -13.40 -28.57 -9.74
N LYS A 54 -12.19 -28.02 -9.87
CA LYS A 54 -10.93 -28.69 -9.53
C LYS A 54 -10.59 -28.54 -8.04
N GLU A 55 -10.69 -27.31 -7.54
CA GLU A 55 -10.41 -26.95 -6.14
C GLU A 55 -11.50 -25.99 -5.67
N MET A 56 -11.98 -26.12 -4.44
CA MET A 56 -12.97 -25.19 -3.89
C MET A 56 -12.87 -25.11 -2.37
N TYR A 57 -12.81 -23.87 -1.90
CA TYR A 57 -12.63 -23.53 -0.49
C TYR A 57 -13.67 -22.50 -0.09
N ALA A 58 -14.23 -22.65 1.12
CA ALA A 58 -15.23 -21.73 1.65
C ALA A 58 -14.89 -21.35 3.09
N ILE A 59 -15.15 -20.11 3.48
CA ILE A 59 -15.07 -19.68 4.87
C ILE A 59 -16.13 -18.64 5.17
N GLU A 60 -16.67 -18.70 6.38
CA GLU A 60 -17.59 -17.70 6.90
C GLU A 60 -16.82 -16.60 7.63
N HIS A 61 -17.09 -15.35 7.26
CA HIS A 61 -16.59 -14.16 7.90
C HIS A 61 -17.68 -13.57 8.81
N LYS A 62 -17.49 -13.73 10.12
CA LYS A 62 -18.35 -13.16 11.16
C LYS A 62 -17.62 -12.01 11.86
N GLY A 63 -18.30 -10.87 12.01
CA GLY A 63 -17.78 -9.70 12.73
C GLY A 63 -17.60 -9.89 14.24
N GLU A 64 -18.11 -10.98 14.81
CA GLU A 64 -17.91 -11.30 16.22
C GLU A 64 -16.64 -12.11 16.44
N LYS A 65 -15.87 -11.73 17.48
CA LYS A 65 -14.75 -12.52 18.00
C LYS A 65 -15.25 -13.93 18.30
N LYS A 66 -14.87 -14.94 17.50
CA LYS A 66 -14.96 -16.34 17.95
C LYS A 66 -14.09 -16.45 19.21
N ALA A 67 -14.71 -16.55 20.39
CA ALA A 67 -14.02 -16.80 21.66
C ALA A 67 -13.35 -18.19 21.68
N ASP A 68 -13.65 -19.03 20.69
CA ASP A 68 -13.39 -20.46 20.71
C ASP A 68 -12.25 -20.88 19.75
N SER A 69 -11.70 -19.93 18.98
CA SER A 69 -10.51 -20.20 18.16
C SER A 69 -9.27 -20.22 19.06
N LYS A 70 -8.51 -21.31 19.05
CA LYS A 70 -7.45 -21.62 20.02
C LYS A 70 -6.21 -20.69 19.97
N SER A 71 -6.24 -19.60 19.22
CA SER A 71 -5.11 -18.68 19.08
C SER A 71 -5.51 -17.25 19.44
N LYS A 72 -5.00 -16.78 20.58
CA LYS A 72 -5.06 -15.36 21.04
C LYS A 72 -4.48 -14.35 20.02
N GLU A 73 -3.88 -14.83 18.94
CA GLU A 73 -3.16 -14.05 17.91
C GLU A 73 -4.08 -13.40 16.85
N TYR A 74 -5.36 -13.77 16.76
CA TYR A 74 -6.21 -13.47 15.60
C TYR A 74 -7.31 -12.39 15.84
N HIS A 75 -7.37 -11.78 17.03
CA HIS A 75 -8.56 -11.03 17.49
C HIS A 75 -8.36 -9.54 17.81
N ASN A 76 -7.77 -8.76 16.89
CA ASN A 76 -7.49 -7.33 17.12
C ASN A 76 -8.19 -6.32 16.19
N SER A 77 -9.24 -6.67 15.43
CA SER A 77 -9.92 -5.69 14.55
C SER A 77 -11.43 -5.51 14.81
N THR A 78 -11.93 -4.34 14.41
CA THR A 78 -13.33 -3.88 14.56
C THR A 78 -14.09 -3.98 13.24
N ASP A 79 -14.26 -5.18 12.68
CA ASP A 79 -15.07 -5.35 11.46
C ASP A 79 -16.54 -5.54 11.86
N THR A 80 -17.36 -4.51 11.67
CA THR A 80 -18.80 -4.51 11.99
C THR A 80 -19.65 -5.01 10.82
N THR A 81 -19.06 -5.72 9.85
CA THR A 81 -19.80 -6.26 8.72
C THR A 81 -20.73 -7.39 9.15
N LYS A 82 -21.91 -7.44 8.52
CA LYS A 82 -22.86 -8.55 8.67
C LYS A 82 -22.15 -9.87 8.31
N PRO A 83 -22.53 -11.00 8.92
CA PRO A 83 -22.05 -12.32 8.53
C PRO A 83 -22.17 -12.52 7.03
N HIS A 84 -21.06 -12.88 6.41
CA HIS A 84 -20.95 -13.13 4.98
C HIS A 84 -19.95 -14.26 4.77
N TYR A 85 -19.87 -14.81 3.57
CA TYR A 85 -18.94 -15.88 3.27
C TYR A 85 -18.12 -15.59 2.02
N HIS A 86 -16.95 -16.21 1.95
CA HIS A 86 -16.07 -16.18 0.79
C HIS A 86 -15.89 -17.58 0.25
N ILE A 87 -15.91 -17.71 -1.07
CA ILE A 87 -15.58 -18.93 -1.78
C ILE A 87 -14.48 -18.64 -2.79
N VAL A 88 -13.46 -19.50 -2.83
CA VAL A 88 -12.48 -19.54 -3.91
C VAL A 88 -12.66 -20.86 -4.65
N ALA A 89 -12.97 -20.80 -5.95
CA ALA A 89 -13.15 -21.98 -6.78
C ALA A 89 -12.23 -21.94 -8.00
N ARG A 90 -11.43 -22.99 -8.18
CA ARG A 90 -10.58 -23.22 -9.34
C ARG A 90 -11.23 -24.24 -10.25
N LEU A 91 -11.21 -23.94 -11.55
CA LEU A 91 -11.90 -24.74 -12.57
C LEU A 91 -10.89 -25.56 -13.36
N GLU A 92 -11.31 -26.74 -13.82
CA GLU A 92 -10.48 -27.55 -14.71
C GLU A 92 -10.26 -26.82 -16.06
N PRO A 93 -9.07 -26.92 -16.67
CA PRO A 93 -8.80 -26.37 -17.98
C PRO A 93 -9.86 -26.82 -19.00
N SER A 94 -10.29 -25.90 -19.85
CA SER A 94 -11.31 -26.12 -20.90
C SER A 94 -12.71 -26.48 -20.40
N HIS A 95 -12.94 -26.53 -19.08
CA HIS A 95 -14.25 -26.79 -18.46
C HIS A 95 -14.71 -25.62 -17.57
N GLY A 96 -14.08 -24.45 -17.69
CA GLY A 96 -14.55 -23.21 -17.09
C GLY A 96 -15.67 -22.57 -17.89
N ALA A 97 -16.31 -21.56 -17.31
CA ALA A 97 -17.34 -20.75 -17.96
C ALA A 97 -17.03 -19.25 -17.82
N THR A 98 -17.74 -18.41 -18.57
CA THR A 98 -17.64 -16.94 -18.45
C THR A 98 -18.20 -16.47 -17.10
N LEU A 99 -17.88 -15.25 -16.68
CA LEU A 99 -18.42 -14.68 -15.43
C LEU A 99 -19.95 -14.71 -15.42
N GLU A 100 -20.56 -14.30 -16.53
CA GLU A 100 -22.00 -14.19 -16.66
C GLU A 100 -22.69 -15.56 -16.62
N GLU A 101 -22.06 -16.58 -17.21
CA GLU A 101 -22.51 -17.97 -17.09
C GLU A 101 -22.37 -18.50 -15.67
N ILE A 102 -21.22 -18.29 -15.00
CA ILE A 102 -21.00 -18.70 -13.61
C ILE A 102 -22.05 -18.06 -12.68
N ALA A 103 -22.26 -16.74 -12.80
CA ALA A 103 -23.27 -16.01 -12.04
C ALA A 103 -24.67 -16.60 -12.24
N LYS A 104 -25.03 -16.88 -13.50
CA LYS A 104 -26.30 -17.51 -13.86
C LYS A 104 -26.46 -18.92 -13.29
N TYR A 105 -25.43 -19.77 -13.38
CA TYR A 105 -25.48 -21.14 -12.87
C TYR A 105 -25.64 -21.15 -11.35
N ILE A 106 -24.84 -20.33 -10.66
CA ILE A 106 -24.92 -20.17 -9.22
C ILE A 106 -26.27 -19.54 -8.84
N GLY A 107 -26.83 -18.64 -9.65
CA GLY A 107 -28.07 -17.93 -9.35
C GLY A 107 -27.85 -16.70 -8.48
N VAL A 108 -26.76 -15.97 -8.70
CA VAL A 108 -26.40 -14.73 -7.99
C VAL A 108 -26.06 -13.62 -9.00
N PRO A 109 -26.07 -12.34 -8.58
CA PRO A 109 -25.60 -11.25 -9.42
C PRO A 109 -24.11 -11.40 -9.79
N PRO A 110 -23.67 -11.01 -11.00
CA PRO A 110 -22.25 -11.11 -11.38
C PRO A 110 -21.31 -10.22 -10.54
N GLU A 111 -21.83 -9.17 -9.89
CA GLU A 111 -21.08 -8.21 -9.09
C GLU A 111 -20.48 -8.81 -7.81
N VAL A 112 -21.06 -9.91 -7.31
CA VAL A 112 -20.54 -10.63 -6.14
C VAL A 112 -19.40 -11.59 -6.48
N ILE A 113 -19.07 -11.76 -7.77
CA ILE A 113 -18.00 -12.64 -8.24
C ILE A 113 -16.81 -11.81 -8.75
N GLU A 114 -15.66 -11.93 -8.09
CA GLU A 114 -14.40 -11.31 -8.53
C GLU A 114 -13.70 -12.16 -9.60
N LYS A 115 -13.42 -11.51 -10.75
CA LYS A 115 -12.61 -12.11 -11.82
C LYS A 115 -11.15 -12.23 -11.40
N PRO A 116 -10.45 -13.29 -11.85
CA PRO A 116 -9.04 -13.46 -11.56
C PRO A 116 -8.23 -12.32 -12.16
N ARG A 117 -7.41 -11.67 -11.33
CA ARG A 117 -6.44 -10.67 -11.82
C ARG A 117 -5.37 -11.37 -12.65
N PRO A 118 -4.81 -10.71 -13.67
CA PRO A 118 -3.69 -11.27 -14.43
C PRO A 118 -2.48 -11.47 -13.52
N GLY A 119 -1.79 -12.60 -13.70
CA GLY A 119 -0.51 -12.90 -13.03
C GLY A 119 -0.51 -14.16 -12.17
N ARG A 120 0.66 -14.79 -12.05
CA ARG A 120 0.86 -16.07 -11.35
C ARG A 120 0.47 -16.07 -9.87
N TYR A 121 0.44 -14.90 -9.23
CA TYR A 121 0.12 -14.76 -7.81
C TYR A 121 -1.36 -14.54 -7.51
N SER A 122 -2.21 -14.43 -8.54
CA SER A 122 -3.63 -14.09 -8.39
C SER A 122 -4.38 -15.14 -7.56
N TYR A 123 -4.18 -16.43 -7.88
CA TYR A 123 -4.82 -17.54 -7.18
C TYR A 123 -4.29 -17.72 -5.74
N PRO A 124 -2.97 -17.81 -5.49
CA PRO A 124 -2.46 -17.86 -4.11
C PRO A 124 -2.89 -16.67 -3.24
N ASN A 125 -2.98 -15.47 -3.82
CA ASN A 125 -3.48 -14.30 -3.08
C ASN A 125 -4.95 -14.44 -2.70
N SER A 126 -5.76 -15.07 -3.55
CA SER A 126 -7.18 -15.36 -3.28
C SER A 126 -7.33 -16.33 -2.11
N LEU A 127 -6.52 -17.40 -2.08
CA LEU A 127 -6.47 -18.34 -0.95
C LEU A 127 -6.05 -17.68 0.36
N SER A 128 -5.05 -16.79 0.32
CA SER A 128 -4.62 -16.03 1.51
C SER A 128 -5.67 -15.05 2.03
N TYR A 129 -6.62 -14.65 1.19
CA TYR A 129 -7.66 -13.70 1.56
C TYR A 129 -8.74 -14.35 2.44
N LEU A 130 -8.98 -15.66 2.29
CA LEU A 130 -9.93 -16.42 3.11
C LEU A 130 -9.66 -16.24 4.61
N THR A 131 -8.40 -16.24 5.02
CA THR A 131 -7.98 -16.04 6.43
C THR A 131 -7.57 -14.60 6.75
N HIS A 132 -7.62 -13.71 5.77
CA HIS A 132 -7.07 -12.35 5.83
C HIS A 132 -5.60 -12.26 6.28
N ILE A 133 -4.83 -13.34 6.16
CA ILE A 133 -3.45 -13.40 6.67
C ILE A 133 -2.53 -12.31 6.11
N LYS A 134 -2.86 -11.64 5.01
CA LYS A 134 -2.05 -10.54 4.46
C LYS A 134 -2.49 -9.14 4.89
N TYR A 135 -3.59 -9.01 5.62
CA TYR A 135 -4.27 -7.74 5.88
C TYR A 135 -4.46 -7.54 7.37
N GLU A 136 -3.44 -7.01 8.03
CA GLU A 136 -3.41 -6.79 9.49
C GLU A 136 -4.58 -5.97 10.04
N ASN A 137 -5.13 -5.08 9.21
CA ASN A 137 -6.27 -4.23 9.56
C ASN A 137 -7.64 -4.93 9.48
N LYS A 138 -7.68 -6.24 9.22
CA LYS A 138 -8.89 -7.05 9.11
C LYS A 138 -8.91 -8.18 10.14
N ILE A 139 -10.10 -8.72 10.42
CA ILE A 139 -10.24 -9.88 11.32
C ILE A 139 -9.49 -11.03 10.67
N GLN A 140 -8.53 -11.57 11.42
CA GLN A 140 -7.80 -12.76 11.00
C GLN A 140 -8.66 -13.98 11.33
N TYR A 141 -8.80 -14.90 10.39
CA TYR A 141 -9.52 -16.15 10.62
C TYR A 141 -8.56 -17.33 10.73
N ALA A 142 -8.94 -18.30 11.55
CA ALA A 142 -8.18 -19.53 11.71
C ALA A 142 -8.21 -20.32 10.39
N PRO A 143 -7.08 -20.84 9.89
CA PRO A 143 -7.06 -21.62 8.65
C PRO A 143 -7.91 -22.90 8.76
N GLU A 144 -8.09 -23.44 9.97
CA GLU A 144 -8.94 -24.60 10.26
C GLU A 144 -10.43 -24.31 10.08
N ASP A 145 -10.84 -23.03 10.05
CA ASP A 145 -12.21 -22.63 9.75
C ASP A 145 -12.51 -22.66 8.24
N VAL A 146 -11.50 -22.84 7.38
CA VAL A 146 -11.69 -22.96 5.93
C VAL A 146 -12.16 -24.38 5.61
N VAL A 147 -13.33 -24.47 4.98
CA VAL A 147 -13.90 -25.72 4.50
C VAL A 147 -13.31 -26.05 3.13
N THR A 148 -12.71 -27.22 2.99
CA THR A 148 -12.27 -27.78 1.71
C THR A 148 -13.40 -28.61 1.10
N LEU A 149 -13.93 -28.20 -0.06
CA LEU A 149 -14.99 -28.91 -0.78
C LEU A 149 -14.45 -29.77 -1.93
N ALA A 150 -13.31 -29.38 -2.50
CA ALA A 150 -12.62 -30.11 -3.56
C ALA A 150 -11.13 -29.74 -3.60
N GLY A 151 -10.29 -30.65 -4.07
CA GLY A 151 -8.85 -30.44 -4.21
C GLY A 151 -8.05 -30.85 -2.97
N THR A 152 -6.80 -30.38 -2.91
CA THR A 152 -5.91 -30.54 -1.75
C THR A 152 -6.49 -29.79 -0.54
N ASP A 153 -6.23 -30.28 0.66
CA ASP A 153 -6.63 -29.62 1.91
C ASP A 153 -6.09 -28.18 1.95
N TYR A 154 -6.94 -27.22 2.34
CA TYR A 154 -6.52 -25.84 2.56
C TYR A 154 -5.35 -25.73 3.56
N MET A 155 -5.31 -26.61 4.56
CA MET A 155 -4.21 -26.60 5.53
C MET A 155 -2.84 -26.84 4.89
N ASP A 156 -2.76 -27.70 3.87
CA ASP A 156 -1.51 -27.92 3.14
C ASP A 156 -1.08 -26.63 2.40
N TYR A 157 -2.03 -25.92 1.77
CA TYR A 157 -1.75 -24.63 1.15
C TYR A 157 -1.30 -23.59 2.16
N TYR A 158 -1.95 -23.55 3.33
CA TYR A 158 -1.59 -22.64 4.40
C TYR A 158 -0.16 -22.91 4.87
N ASP A 159 0.18 -24.15 5.19
CA ASP A 159 1.51 -24.52 5.70
C ASP A 159 2.62 -24.23 4.69
N GLU A 160 2.41 -24.52 3.40
CA GLU A 160 3.37 -24.23 2.35
C GLU A 160 3.59 -22.72 2.11
N ASN A 161 2.56 -21.89 2.32
CA ASN A 161 2.57 -20.49 1.89
C ASN A 161 2.58 -19.47 3.02
N LYS A 162 2.35 -19.88 4.28
CA LYS A 162 2.19 -18.99 5.44
C LYS A 162 3.33 -17.98 5.55
N GLU A 163 4.59 -18.42 5.46
CA GLU A 163 5.73 -17.52 5.57
C GLU A 163 5.76 -16.46 4.45
N SER A 164 5.45 -16.87 3.22
CA SER A 164 5.39 -15.97 2.06
C SER A 164 4.24 -14.97 2.21
N TRP A 165 3.10 -15.42 2.72
CA TRP A 165 1.95 -14.56 3.00
C TRP A 165 2.24 -13.56 4.11
N LEU A 166 2.92 -13.96 5.19
CA LEU A 166 3.35 -13.05 6.27
C LEU A 166 4.36 -12.01 5.76
N LYS A 167 5.34 -12.39 4.93
CA LYS A 167 6.21 -11.41 4.24
C LYS A 167 5.40 -10.45 3.36
N GLY A 168 4.36 -10.97 2.70
CA GLY A 168 3.40 -10.17 1.95
C GLY A 168 2.60 -9.19 2.82
N ARG A 169 2.26 -9.58 4.06
CA ARG A 169 1.61 -8.71 5.06
C ARG A 169 2.49 -7.51 5.36
N ASP A 170 3.78 -7.71 5.65
CA ASP A 170 4.70 -6.61 5.92
C ASP A 170 4.75 -5.58 4.79
N PHE A 171 4.71 -6.06 3.54
CA PHE A 171 4.63 -5.19 2.37
C PHE A 171 3.30 -4.41 2.29
N VAL A 172 2.18 -5.06 2.60
CA VAL A 172 0.86 -4.41 2.66
C VAL A 172 0.82 -3.37 3.78
N THR A 173 1.31 -3.70 4.98
CA THR A 173 1.37 -2.80 6.14
C THR A 173 2.29 -1.60 5.88
N LYS A 174 3.52 -1.80 5.39
CA LYS A 174 4.46 -0.71 5.05
C LYS A 174 3.88 0.25 4.00
N ASN A 175 3.12 -0.28 3.05
CA ASN A 175 2.45 0.52 2.03
C ASN A 175 1.12 1.15 2.49
N GLY A 176 0.65 0.88 3.71
CA GLY A 176 -0.56 1.47 4.29
C GLY A 176 -1.86 0.81 3.82
N GLY A 177 -1.83 -0.48 3.48
CA GLY A 177 -3.00 -1.29 3.12
C GLY A 177 -3.59 -1.04 1.73
N LYS A 178 -3.39 0.15 1.15
CA LYS A 178 -3.84 0.52 -0.20
C LYS A 178 -2.68 0.47 -1.19
N SER A 179 -2.91 -0.12 -2.37
CA SER A 179 -1.92 -0.05 -3.46
C SER A 179 -1.74 1.39 -3.93
N LEU A 180 -0.57 1.72 -4.48
CA LEU A 180 -0.32 3.05 -5.07
C LEU A 180 -1.35 3.38 -6.17
N ASP A 181 -1.81 2.41 -6.96
CA ASP A 181 -2.89 2.62 -7.94
C ASP A 181 -4.22 3.02 -7.28
N ARG A 182 -4.57 2.39 -6.14
CA ARG A 182 -5.78 2.77 -5.39
C ARG A 182 -5.63 4.16 -4.81
N LEU A 183 -4.50 4.47 -4.19
CA LEU A 183 -4.20 5.79 -3.65
C LEU A 183 -4.26 6.86 -4.75
N PHE A 184 -3.72 6.58 -5.94
CA PHE A 184 -3.78 7.47 -7.09
C PHE A 184 -5.22 7.74 -7.54
N ARG A 185 -6.05 6.69 -7.69
CA ARG A 185 -7.47 6.87 -8.04
C ARG A 185 -8.22 7.69 -7.01
N GLU A 186 -8.01 7.41 -5.73
CA GLU A 186 -8.63 8.17 -4.64
C GLU A 186 -8.17 9.64 -4.65
N ALA A 187 -6.87 9.89 -4.80
CA ALA A 187 -6.32 11.25 -4.88
C ALA A 187 -6.90 12.04 -6.07
N ILE A 188 -6.97 11.44 -7.25
CA ILE A 188 -7.59 12.06 -8.44
C ILE A 188 -9.08 12.33 -8.19
N ALA A 189 -9.83 11.37 -7.65
CA ALA A 189 -11.26 11.59 -7.38
C ALA A 189 -11.50 12.75 -6.41
N LYS A 190 -10.69 12.88 -5.35
CA LYS A 190 -10.78 14.02 -4.41
C LYS A 190 -10.40 15.34 -5.05
N LEU A 191 -9.35 15.33 -5.88
CA LEU A 191 -8.89 16.49 -6.64
C LEU A 191 -9.91 16.96 -7.69
N ASP A 192 -10.63 16.03 -8.31
CA ASP A 192 -11.66 16.32 -9.32
C ASP A 192 -12.95 16.83 -8.68
N ARG A 193 -13.22 16.42 -7.43
CA ARG A 193 -14.34 16.92 -6.61
C ARG A 193 -14.01 18.18 -5.82
N GLU A 194 -12.78 18.70 -5.97
CA GLU A 194 -12.28 19.85 -5.20
C GLU A 194 -12.32 19.64 -3.67
N GLU A 195 -12.37 18.38 -3.21
CA GLU A 195 -12.31 18.03 -1.77
C GLU A 195 -10.92 18.30 -1.19
N ILE A 196 -9.90 18.27 -2.04
CA ILE A 196 -8.52 18.65 -1.72
C ILE A 196 -7.93 19.44 -2.90
N ALA A 197 -7.09 20.41 -2.59
CA ALA A 197 -6.25 21.09 -3.56
C ALA A 197 -4.94 20.30 -3.80
N TYR A 198 -4.31 20.56 -4.95
CA TYR A 198 -3.11 19.81 -5.36
C TYR A 198 -1.92 20.00 -4.41
N ASN A 199 -1.79 21.20 -3.85
CA ASN A 199 -0.77 21.53 -2.86
C ASN A 199 -0.94 20.73 -1.55
N GLU A 200 -2.16 20.35 -1.21
CA GLU A 200 -2.47 19.63 0.04
C GLU A 200 -2.04 18.15 -0.01
N LEU A 201 -1.81 17.58 -1.19
CA LEU A 201 -1.30 16.21 -1.34
C LEU A 201 0.02 15.99 -0.59
N ARG A 202 0.85 17.03 -0.50
CA ARG A 202 2.14 17.03 0.21
C ARG A 202 1.97 16.70 1.70
N GLY A 203 0.92 17.24 2.32
CA GLY A 203 0.65 17.11 3.75
C GLY A 203 -0.09 15.82 4.12
N ILE A 204 -0.70 15.14 3.15
CA ILE A 204 -1.42 13.88 3.36
C ILE A 204 -0.43 12.71 3.22
N LYS A 205 -0.11 12.06 4.33
CA LYS A 205 0.91 11.00 4.44
C LYS A 205 0.75 9.90 3.39
N GLU A 206 -0.48 9.48 3.10
CA GLU A 206 -0.80 8.46 2.12
C GLU A 206 -0.49 8.91 0.69
N TYR A 207 -0.84 10.15 0.34
CA TYR A 207 -0.64 10.69 -1.00
C TYR A 207 0.79 11.18 -1.25
N ARG A 208 1.53 11.54 -0.19
CA ARG A 208 2.96 11.83 -0.27
C ARG A 208 3.76 10.69 -0.91
N LYS A 209 3.33 9.43 -0.72
CA LYS A 209 3.92 8.25 -1.37
C LYS A 209 3.80 8.27 -2.90
N LEU A 210 2.73 8.86 -3.44
CA LEU A 210 2.53 8.99 -4.88
C LEU A 210 3.52 9.99 -5.49
N LEU A 211 3.81 11.08 -4.77
CA LEU A 211 4.74 12.12 -5.20
C LEU A 211 6.20 11.62 -5.23
N LYS A 212 6.54 10.69 -4.33
CA LYS A 212 7.86 10.05 -4.26
C LYS A 212 8.08 8.98 -5.33
N ASN A 213 7.00 8.42 -5.90
CA ASN A 213 7.11 7.41 -6.95
C ASN A 213 7.15 8.06 -8.34
N PRO A 214 8.21 7.87 -9.15
CA PRO A 214 8.37 8.55 -10.44
C PRO A 214 7.22 8.32 -11.42
N VAL A 215 6.62 7.13 -11.43
CA VAL A 215 5.51 6.79 -12.33
C VAL A 215 4.25 7.57 -11.96
N TYR A 216 3.91 7.60 -10.67
CA TYR A 216 2.68 8.28 -10.22
C TYR A 216 2.86 9.80 -10.16
N ALA A 217 4.04 10.30 -9.81
CA ALA A 217 4.39 11.71 -9.91
C ALA A 217 4.22 12.22 -11.35
N LYS A 218 4.69 11.45 -12.35
CA LYS A 218 4.46 11.77 -13.77
C LYS A 218 2.98 11.75 -14.12
N LYS A 219 2.23 10.72 -13.72
CA LYS A 219 0.77 10.65 -13.97
C LYS A 219 0.01 11.85 -13.36
N LEU A 220 0.37 12.28 -12.15
CA LEU A 220 -0.20 13.47 -11.50
C LEU A 220 0.14 14.75 -12.27
N LYS A 221 1.37 14.86 -12.78
CA LYS A 221 1.80 15.98 -13.62
C LYS A 221 1.03 16.03 -14.95
N ASP A 222 0.90 14.89 -15.63
CA ASP A 222 0.21 14.78 -16.92
C ASP A 222 -1.29 15.11 -16.82
N LYS A 223 -1.86 15.06 -15.61
CA LYS A 223 -3.22 15.53 -15.28
C LYS A 223 -3.31 17.06 -15.06
N GLY A 224 -2.32 17.83 -15.51
CA GLY A 224 -2.35 19.29 -15.52
C GLY A 224 -2.02 19.94 -14.17
N ARG A 225 -1.29 19.24 -13.30
CA ARG A 225 -1.00 19.71 -11.94
C ARG A 225 0.48 20.05 -11.76
N CYS A 226 0.80 21.14 -11.07
CA CYS A 226 2.16 21.71 -11.02
C CYS A 226 3.03 21.11 -9.90
N MET A 227 3.79 20.06 -10.23
CA MET A 227 4.80 19.47 -9.33
C MET A 227 5.87 20.48 -8.87
N ALA A 228 6.15 21.52 -9.66
CA ALA A 228 7.16 22.52 -9.33
C ALA A 228 6.76 23.36 -8.10
N ASP A 229 5.46 23.63 -7.90
CA ASP A 229 4.99 24.40 -6.75
C ASP A 229 5.01 23.58 -5.46
N LEU A 230 4.79 22.27 -5.55
CA LEU A 230 5.01 21.34 -4.44
C LEU A 230 6.50 21.29 -4.04
N ALA A 231 7.39 21.18 -5.03
CA ALA A 231 8.82 21.17 -4.79
C ALA A 231 9.34 22.48 -4.18
N LYS A 232 8.75 23.64 -4.54
CA LYS A 232 9.04 24.92 -3.88
C LYS A 232 8.64 24.93 -2.41
N GLN A 233 7.49 24.32 -2.06
CA GLN A 233 7.06 24.22 -0.66
C GLN A 233 7.99 23.31 0.15
N ASP A 234 8.37 22.15 -0.39
CA ASP A 234 9.37 21.28 0.25
C ASP A 234 10.73 22.00 0.39
N CYS A 235 11.14 22.78 -0.63
CA CYS A 235 12.35 23.60 -0.56
C CYS A 235 12.26 24.67 0.54
N SER A 236 11.14 25.38 0.65
CA SER A 236 10.93 26.39 1.70
C SER A 236 11.03 25.76 3.08
N ALA A 237 10.36 24.63 3.29
CA ALA A 237 10.40 23.91 4.56
C ALA A 237 11.82 23.44 4.92
N LEU A 238 12.62 22.98 3.95
CA LEU A 238 14.03 22.64 4.16
C LEU A 238 14.86 23.89 4.52
N CYS A 239 14.66 25.00 3.81
CA CYS A 239 15.34 26.25 4.10
C CYS A 239 15.03 26.75 5.51
N ASP A 240 13.77 26.65 5.96
CA ASP A 240 13.37 27.04 7.31
C ASP A 240 14.06 26.18 8.37
N LYS A 241 14.10 24.84 8.18
CA LYS A 241 14.83 23.90 9.07
C LYS A 241 16.33 24.22 9.14
N ILE A 242 16.94 24.58 8.00
CA ILE A 242 18.35 25.00 7.94
C ILE A 242 18.57 26.31 8.70
N GLN A 243 17.69 27.29 8.52
CA GLN A 243 17.78 28.58 9.22
C GLN A 243 17.62 28.41 10.73
N ASN A 244 16.74 27.52 11.16
CA ASN A 244 16.50 27.17 12.57
C ASN A 244 17.59 26.25 13.16
N ARG A 245 18.61 25.86 12.38
CA ARG A 245 19.69 24.94 12.78
C ARG A 245 19.21 23.53 13.16
N GLU A 246 18.02 23.14 12.72
CA GLU A 246 17.53 21.76 12.83
C GLU A 246 18.26 20.82 11.87
N ILE A 247 18.80 21.39 10.77
CA ILE A 247 19.62 20.70 9.78
C ILE A 247 20.89 21.52 9.55
N THR A 248 22.05 20.87 9.68
CA THR A 248 23.37 21.52 9.60
C THR A 248 24.32 20.85 8.61
N SER A 249 23.97 19.67 8.10
CA SER A 249 24.79 18.94 7.13
C SER A 249 24.03 18.52 5.89
N LEU A 250 24.77 18.27 4.81
CA LEU A 250 24.18 17.72 3.59
C LEU A 250 23.56 16.33 3.81
N ASP A 251 24.13 15.51 4.70
CA ASP A 251 23.63 14.16 4.96
C ASP A 251 22.26 14.22 5.67
N GLU A 252 22.08 15.15 6.59
CA GLU A 252 20.79 15.42 7.25
C GLU A 252 19.75 15.94 6.25
N ILE A 253 20.13 16.79 5.29
CA ILE A 253 19.25 17.18 4.18
C ILE A 253 18.84 15.96 3.37
N MET A 254 19.80 15.13 2.96
CA MET A 254 19.51 13.96 2.12
C MET A 254 18.63 12.91 2.82
N ALA A 255 18.73 12.81 4.14
CA ALA A 255 17.89 11.94 4.97
C ALA A 255 16.49 12.52 5.26
N ASN A 256 16.29 13.80 4.97
CA ASN A 256 15.06 14.50 5.29
C ASN A 256 13.93 14.22 4.26
N GLU A 257 12.69 14.10 4.73
CA GLU A 257 11.57 13.68 3.89
C GLU A 257 11.14 14.69 2.82
N GLU A 258 11.51 15.96 2.96
CA GLU A 258 11.25 17.03 2.00
C GLU A 258 12.27 17.05 0.85
N TRP A 259 13.43 16.40 1.00
CA TRP A 259 14.52 16.44 0.02
C TRP A 259 14.17 15.81 -1.33
N GLU A 260 13.49 14.67 -1.34
CA GLU A 260 13.26 13.88 -2.56
C GLU A 260 12.57 14.70 -3.67
N LEU A 261 11.57 15.50 -3.32
CA LEU A 261 10.86 16.36 -4.26
C LEU A 261 11.62 17.66 -4.52
N ALA A 262 12.14 18.28 -3.46
CA ALA A 262 12.79 19.57 -3.57
C ALA A 262 14.08 19.50 -4.42
N CYS A 263 14.87 18.43 -4.31
CA CYS A 263 16.12 18.28 -5.06
C CYS A 263 15.93 18.17 -6.57
N MET A 264 14.78 17.70 -7.04
CA MET A 264 14.48 17.58 -8.46
C MET A 264 14.33 18.95 -9.15
N TYR A 265 13.99 20.00 -8.39
CA TYR A 265 13.63 21.30 -8.93
C TYR A 265 14.43 22.48 -8.33
N GLN A 266 14.84 22.37 -7.07
CA GLN A 266 15.36 23.48 -6.25
C GLN A 266 16.68 23.14 -5.54
N LYS A 267 17.41 22.09 -5.97
CA LYS A 267 18.67 21.64 -5.35
C LYS A 267 19.67 22.77 -5.09
N ARG A 268 19.84 23.69 -6.05
CA ARG A 268 20.80 24.79 -5.94
C ARG A 268 20.45 25.77 -4.81
N ASP A 269 19.17 26.03 -4.60
CA ASP A 269 18.71 26.96 -3.56
C ASP A 269 18.90 26.37 -2.17
N ILE A 270 18.62 25.07 -2.01
CA ILE A 270 18.85 24.32 -0.78
C ILE A 270 20.34 24.30 -0.42
N GLU A 271 21.22 23.99 -1.39
CA GLU A 271 22.67 24.01 -1.17
C GLU A 271 23.19 25.41 -0.80
N ARG A 272 22.61 26.46 -1.38
CA ARG A 272 22.96 27.84 -1.05
C ARG A 272 22.54 28.20 0.37
N ALA A 273 21.33 27.80 0.80
CA ALA A 273 20.86 28.01 2.16
C ALA A 273 21.77 27.30 3.19
N LEU A 274 22.12 26.04 2.93
CA LEU A 274 23.04 25.28 3.78
C LEU A 274 24.41 25.94 3.90
N ARG A 275 25.01 26.39 2.77
CA ARG A 275 26.29 27.12 2.80
C ARG A 275 26.21 28.39 3.65
N GLY A 276 25.11 29.14 3.55
CA GLY A 276 24.89 30.34 4.35
C GLY A 276 24.79 30.05 5.85
N ALA A 277 24.03 29.03 6.24
CA ALA A 277 23.93 28.61 7.65
C ALA A 277 25.27 28.12 8.20
N ASN A 278 25.99 27.30 7.43
CA ASN A 278 27.32 26.80 7.82
C ASN A 278 28.35 27.91 7.95
N TYR A 279 28.27 28.96 7.13
CA TYR A 279 29.08 30.15 7.31
C TYR A 279 28.82 30.83 8.66
N VAL A 280 27.56 31.01 9.06
CA VAL A 280 27.21 31.62 10.35
C VAL A 280 27.73 30.78 11.51
N ILE A 281 27.49 29.47 11.48
CA ILE A 281 27.98 28.53 12.51
C ILE A 281 29.51 28.57 12.60
N LEU A 282 30.19 28.55 11.46
CA LEU A 282 31.65 28.61 11.41
C LEU A 282 32.20 29.92 11.99
N CYS A 283 31.55 31.06 11.70
CA CYS A 283 31.94 32.35 12.26
C CYS A 283 31.83 32.37 13.79
N GLU A 284 30.77 31.79 14.35
CA GLU A 284 30.57 31.67 15.81
C GLU A 284 31.68 30.81 16.43
N LYS A 285 31.96 29.65 15.83
CA LYS A 285 33.00 28.73 16.32
C LYS A 285 34.40 29.36 16.30
N ILE A 286 34.76 30.09 15.24
CA ILE A 286 36.04 30.82 15.17
C ILE A 286 36.12 31.87 16.29
N LYS A 287 35.06 32.65 16.51
CA LYS A 287 35.02 33.69 17.56
C LYS A 287 35.12 33.10 18.97
N ASN A 288 34.56 31.90 19.17
CA ASN A 288 34.60 31.19 20.44
C ASN A 288 35.92 30.41 20.67
N GLY A 289 36.81 30.37 19.68
CA GLY A 289 38.06 29.59 19.75
C GLY A 289 37.88 28.08 19.60
N GLU A 290 36.72 27.63 19.13
CA GLU A 290 36.44 26.21 18.87
C GLU A 290 37.05 25.71 17.55
N ILE A 291 37.41 26.63 16.65
CA ILE A 291 38.13 26.37 15.40
C ILE A 291 39.38 27.23 15.38
N ILE A 292 40.52 26.58 15.23
CA ILE A 292 41.84 27.21 15.43
C ILE A 292 42.74 27.12 14.20
N SER A 293 42.25 26.58 13.08
CA SER A 293 43.05 26.50 11.86
C SER A 293 42.21 26.46 10.60
N LEU A 294 42.83 26.85 9.48
CA LEU A 294 42.25 26.66 8.15
C LEU A 294 42.11 25.18 7.78
N ASP A 295 43.02 24.33 8.26
CA ASP A 295 43.01 22.90 7.95
C ASP A 295 41.79 22.18 8.56
N GLU A 296 41.38 22.57 9.77
CA GLU A 296 40.12 22.08 10.39
C GLU A 296 38.89 22.44 9.54
N ILE A 297 38.87 23.65 8.97
CA ILE A 297 37.78 24.10 8.10
C ILE A 297 37.75 23.29 6.80
N LEU A 298 38.91 23.03 6.20
CA LEU A 298 39.03 22.31 4.94
C LEU A 298 38.83 20.79 5.10
N ALA A 299 39.05 20.24 6.29
CA ALA A 299 38.80 18.84 6.61
C ALA A 299 37.31 18.52 6.75
N ASN A 300 36.48 19.48 7.14
CA ASN A 300 35.03 19.34 7.23
C ASN A 300 34.37 19.67 5.88
N LYS A 301 33.66 18.70 5.27
CA LYS A 301 33.02 18.87 3.94
C LYS A 301 32.03 20.04 3.89
N ASP A 302 31.28 20.26 4.96
CA ASP A 302 30.20 21.25 5.04
C ASP A 302 30.78 22.66 5.21
N TRP A 303 31.82 22.80 6.05
CA TRP A 303 32.55 24.06 6.23
C TRP A 303 33.43 24.40 5.04
N LYS A 304 34.04 23.41 4.39
CA LYS A 304 34.80 23.59 3.14
C LYS A 304 33.94 24.22 2.05
N SER A 305 32.68 23.79 1.93
CA SER A 305 31.73 24.36 0.97
C SER A 305 31.41 25.83 1.28
N ALA A 306 31.17 26.15 2.56
CA ALA A 306 30.97 27.54 3.01
C ALA A 306 32.23 28.40 2.80
N TYR A 307 33.41 27.88 3.11
CA TYR A 307 34.69 28.55 2.90
C TYR A 307 34.96 28.89 1.43
N GLY A 308 34.60 28.00 0.51
CA GLY A 308 34.72 28.28 -0.92
C GLY A 308 33.95 29.54 -1.36
N GLN A 309 32.80 29.81 -0.72
CA GLN A 309 31.93 30.95 -1.05
C GLN A 309 32.27 32.22 -0.26
N TYR A 310 32.66 32.09 1.02
CA TYR A 310 32.91 33.21 1.96
C TYR A 310 34.38 33.29 2.38
N ARG A 311 35.28 33.01 1.43
CA ARG A 311 36.71 32.84 1.69
C ARG A 311 37.33 34.06 2.37
N TYR A 312 37.01 35.25 1.89
CA TYR A 312 37.63 36.48 2.34
C TYR A 312 37.28 36.76 3.81
N GLU A 313 35.99 36.67 4.13
CA GLU A 313 35.43 36.94 5.46
C GLU A 313 35.96 35.95 6.50
N ILE A 314 36.03 34.66 6.15
CA ILE A 314 36.55 33.63 7.05
C ILE A 314 38.06 33.83 7.30
N GLN A 315 38.84 34.21 6.28
CA GLN A 315 40.27 34.49 6.45
C GLN A 315 40.51 35.70 7.36
N GLU A 316 39.70 36.76 7.24
CA GLU A 316 39.77 37.90 8.16
C GLU A 316 39.46 37.49 9.62
N LEU A 317 38.44 36.65 9.82
CA LEU A 317 38.08 36.16 11.16
C LEU A 317 39.20 35.31 11.77
N LEU A 318 39.79 34.38 11.03
CA LEU A 318 40.93 33.58 11.52
C LEU A 318 42.11 34.46 11.91
N ARG A 319 42.47 35.46 11.10
CA ARG A 319 43.52 36.42 11.45
C ARG A 319 43.21 37.18 12.74
N LYS A 320 41.96 37.58 12.94
CA LYS A 320 41.54 38.40 14.08
C LYS A 320 41.46 37.62 15.40
N TYR A 321 40.97 36.38 15.37
CA TYR A 321 40.63 35.63 16.58
C TYR A 321 41.57 34.47 16.88
N VAL A 322 42.32 33.98 15.89
CA VAL A 322 43.15 32.77 16.01
C VAL A 322 44.64 33.09 15.91
N HIS A 323 45.07 33.84 14.90
CA HIS A 323 46.49 34.11 14.63
C HIS A 323 47.03 35.39 15.30
N LYS A 324 46.66 35.63 16.57
CA LYS A 324 47.16 36.79 17.32
C LYS A 324 48.67 36.78 17.49
#